data_AF-A0A2C5ZGX1-F1
#
_entry.id   AF-A0A2C5ZGX1-F1
#
_cell.length_a   1.000
_cell.length_b   1.000
_cell.length_c   1.000
_cell.angle_alpha   90.00
_cell.angle_beta   90.00
_cell.angle_gamma   90.00
#
_symmetry.space_group_name_H-M   'P 1'
#
loop_
_entity.id
_entity.type
_entity.pdbx_description
1 polymer ?
#
loop_
_entity_poly.entity_id
_entity_poly.type
_entity_poly.pdbx_seq_one_letter_code
_entity_poly.pdbx_strand_id
1 'polypeptide(L)'
;MTDDASYTEQKKTPLQQAGREEDAATMQDAEAQGHVPSDRLRRSLSAQQVQMIAIGGTIGTGLFLGTGKSLATGGPASVLLCYMLVGAIVLVTMLSLGEMAAFMPVAGSFCTYAR
;
A
#
# COMPACT_ATOMS: atom_id res chain seq x y z
N MET A 1 -30.20 22.91 38.77
CA MET A 1 -31.30 22.04 39.22
C MET A 1 -32.46 22.35 38.29
N THR A 2 -32.64 21.77 37.10
CA THR A 2 -32.42 20.40 36.60
C THR A 2 -32.62 20.47 35.08
N ASP A 3 -31.61 20.13 34.30
CA ASP A 3 -31.70 19.86 32.85
C ASP A 3 -31.02 18.50 32.66
N ASP A 4 -31.80 17.47 32.34
CA ASP A 4 -31.41 16.17 31.74
C ASP A 4 -32.48 15.10 32.03
N ALA A 5 -33.63 15.21 31.35
CA ALA A 5 -34.63 14.13 31.34
C ALA A 5 -35.45 14.15 30.05
N SER A 6 -34.84 13.81 28.91
CA SER A 6 -35.56 13.22 27.78
C SER A 6 -34.63 12.39 26.89
N TYR A 7 -34.11 11.29 27.43
CA TYR A 7 -33.67 10.14 26.63
C TYR A 7 -34.90 9.41 26.08
N THR A 8 -34.70 8.67 24.97
CA THR A 8 -35.64 7.77 24.28
C THR A 8 -36.80 8.40 23.52
N GLU A 9 -36.65 8.58 22.20
CA GLU A 9 -37.16 7.60 21.24
C GLU A 9 -36.75 7.97 19.79
N GLN A 10 -36.59 6.94 18.95
CA GLN A 10 -36.68 7.00 17.47
C GLN A 10 -35.52 7.62 16.66
N LYS A 11 -34.59 6.77 16.22
CA LYS A 11 -34.35 6.50 14.78
C LYS A 11 -33.45 5.26 14.60
N LYS A 12 -34.05 4.06 14.50
CA LYS A 12 -34.33 3.34 13.24
C LYS A 12 -33.15 2.52 12.70
N THR A 13 -33.10 1.24 13.09
CA THR A 13 -32.55 0.18 12.24
C THR A 13 -33.56 -0.15 11.15
N PRO A 14 -33.12 -0.31 9.89
CA PRO A 14 -33.42 -1.54 9.16
C PRO A 14 -32.16 -2.05 8.43
N LEU A 15 -31.75 -3.30 8.65
CA LEU A 15 -31.96 -4.40 7.69
C LEU A 15 -31.51 -4.08 6.25
N GLN A 16 -30.21 -4.25 5.98
CA GLN A 16 -29.75 -4.72 4.67
C GLN A 16 -28.40 -5.43 4.78
N GLN A 17 -28.47 -6.65 5.28
CA GLN A 17 -27.49 -7.70 5.03
C GLN A 17 -27.98 -8.44 3.78
N ALA A 18 -27.42 -8.15 2.61
CA ALA A 18 -27.56 -8.97 1.40
C ALA A 18 -26.61 -8.48 0.31
N GLY A 19 -25.39 -9.01 0.32
CA GLY A 19 -24.35 -8.77 -0.69
C GLY A 19 -23.20 -9.73 -0.43
N ARG A 20 -23.55 -11.02 -0.39
CA ARG A 20 -22.66 -12.16 -0.26
C ARG A 20 -21.89 -12.29 -1.57
N GLU A 21 -20.57 -12.40 -1.46
CA GLU A 21 -19.68 -13.17 -2.34
C GLU A 21 -20.06 -13.18 -3.83
N GLU A 22 -19.47 -12.28 -4.63
CA GLU A 22 -19.06 -12.61 -5.99
C GLU A 22 -17.70 -11.94 -6.30
N ASP A 23 -16.82 -12.77 -6.86
CA ASP A 23 -15.66 -12.46 -7.68
C ASP A 23 -14.35 -12.03 -7.01
N ALA A 24 -13.70 -13.05 -6.44
CA ALA A 24 -12.29 -13.26 -6.70
C ALA A 24 -12.01 -13.27 -8.21
N ALA A 25 -10.90 -12.64 -8.60
CA ALA A 25 -10.30 -12.58 -9.94
C ALA A 25 -10.83 -11.49 -10.89
N THR A 26 -10.30 -10.27 -10.73
CA THR A 26 -9.67 -9.53 -11.84
C THR A 26 -8.69 -8.52 -11.24
N MET A 27 -7.39 -8.84 -11.34
CA MET A 27 -6.34 -7.84 -11.27
C MET A 27 -6.43 -7.01 -12.55
N GLN A 28 -7.04 -5.83 -12.50
CA GLN A 28 -6.72 -4.64 -13.29
C GLN A 28 -7.70 -3.53 -12.87
N ASP A 29 -7.23 -2.29 -12.81
CA ASP A 29 -8.04 -1.07 -12.80
C ASP A 29 -8.72 -0.66 -11.47
N ALA A 30 -7.89 -0.18 -10.54
CA ALA A 30 -8.34 0.68 -9.43
C ALA A 30 -7.77 2.10 -9.56
N GLU A 31 -7.94 2.71 -10.74
CA GLU A 31 -7.83 4.16 -10.95
C GLU A 31 -9.20 4.80 -10.64
N ALA A 32 -9.67 4.70 -9.40
CA ALA A 32 -10.85 5.43 -8.94
C ALA A 32 -10.42 6.43 -7.86
N GLN A 33 -9.98 7.61 -8.31
CA GLN A 33 -9.73 8.76 -7.45
C GLN A 33 -11.05 9.27 -6.86
N GLY A 34 -11.45 8.68 -5.73
CA GLY A 34 -12.41 9.29 -4.83
C GLY A 34 -11.74 10.49 -4.15
N HIS A 35 -12.13 11.71 -4.51
CA HIS A 35 -11.70 12.93 -3.82
C HIS A 35 -12.32 12.97 -2.41
N VAL A 36 -11.61 12.38 -1.45
CA VAL A 36 -11.92 12.53 -0.02
C VAL A 36 -11.38 13.89 0.41
N PRO A 37 -12.18 14.81 0.97
CA PRO A 37 -11.68 16.10 1.42
C PRO A 37 -10.54 15.91 2.43
N SER A 38 -9.38 16.45 2.10
CA SER A 38 -8.06 16.22 2.71
C SER A 38 -7.93 16.62 4.19
N ASP A 39 -9.01 17.08 4.81
CA ASP A 39 -9.00 17.83 6.08
C ASP A 39 -9.41 16.99 7.30
N ARG A 40 -9.51 15.66 7.18
CA ARG A 40 -10.01 14.82 8.30
C ARG A 40 -9.30 13.49 8.53
N LEU A 41 -8.10 13.30 8.01
CA LEU A 41 -7.26 12.15 8.32
C LEU A 41 -6.21 12.57 9.36
N ARG A 42 -6.22 11.95 10.55
CA ARG A 42 -5.13 12.12 11.52
C ARG A 42 -3.85 11.59 10.88
N ARG A 43 -2.95 12.48 10.50
CA ARG A 43 -1.58 12.16 10.07
C ARG A 43 -0.80 11.67 11.29
N SER A 44 -1.04 10.44 11.71
CA SER A 44 -0.46 9.86 12.94
C SER A 44 -0.08 8.41 12.74
N LEU A 45 0.55 8.08 11.61
CA LEU A 45 1.26 6.81 11.45
C LEU A 45 2.70 7.00 11.93
N SER A 46 3.13 6.16 12.86
CA SER A 46 4.51 6.09 13.31
C SER A 46 5.41 5.67 12.15
N ALA A 47 6.67 6.14 12.15
CA ALA A 47 7.68 5.75 11.17
C ALA A 47 7.80 4.22 11.03
N GLN A 48 7.59 3.49 12.13
CA GLN A 48 7.60 2.02 12.15
C GLN A 48 6.42 1.41 11.39
N GLN A 49 5.23 1.99 11.48
CA GLN A 49 4.05 1.51 10.74
C GLN A 49 4.23 1.72 9.23
N VAL A 50 4.81 2.85 8.85
CA VAL A 50 5.14 3.15 7.45
C VAL A 50 6.20 2.16 6.92
N GLN A 51 7.22 1.85 7.72
CA GLN A 51 8.23 0.87 7.35
C GLN A 51 7.65 -0.54 7.19
N MET A 52 6.72 -0.96 8.06
CA MET A 52 6.03 -2.25 7.94
C MET A 52 5.21 -2.34 6.65
N ILE A 53 4.55 -1.25 6.24
CA ILE A 53 3.82 -1.19 4.97
C ILE A 53 4.79 -1.32 3.79
N ALA A 54 5.93 -0.61 3.83
CA ALA A 54 6.96 -0.69 2.79
C ALA A 54 7.56 -2.11 2.67
N ILE A 55 7.86 -2.77 3.79
CA ILE A 55 8.37 -4.15 3.81
C ILE A 55 7.30 -5.11 3.28
N GLY A 56 6.05 -4.98 3.71
CA GLY A 56 4.96 -5.83 3.26
C GLY A 56 4.62 -5.69 1.77
N GLY A 57 4.73 -4.48 1.22
CA GLY A 57 4.53 -4.24 -0.21
C GLY A 57 5.66 -4.78 -1.09
N THR A 58 6.89 -4.82 -0.57
CA THR A 58 8.07 -5.28 -1.32
C THR A 58 8.32 -6.79 -1.20
N ILE A 59 8.01 -7.40 -0.05
CA ILE A 59 8.12 -8.85 0.17
C ILE A 59 6.79 -9.53 -0.20
N GLY A 60 6.50 -9.58 -1.51
CA GLY A 60 5.33 -10.27 -2.04
C GLY A 60 5.58 -11.75 -2.36
N THR A 61 4.53 -12.46 -2.75
CA THR A 61 4.60 -13.86 -3.21
C THR A 61 5.45 -14.02 -4.48
N GLY A 62 5.57 -12.96 -5.30
CA GLY A 62 6.37 -12.94 -6.51
C GLY A 62 7.86 -13.24 -6.25
N LEU A 63 8.39 -12.82 -5.10
CA LEU A 63 9.77 -13.15 -4.70
C LEU A 63 9.95 -14.66 -4.58
N PHE A 64 9.01 -15.35 -3.94
CA PHE A 64 9.06 -16.80 -3.73
C PHE A 64 8.79 -17.58 -5.01
N LEU A 65 7.78 -17.20 -5.79
CA LEU A 65 7.43 -17.87 -7.04
C LEU A 65 8.52 -17.70 -8.11
N GLY A 66 9.10 -16.50 -8.20
CA GLY A 66 10.21 -16.21 -9.11
C GLY A 66 11.48 -16.92 -8.70
N THR A 67 11.88 -16.81 -7.43
CA THR A 67 13.12 -17.43 -6.93
C THR A 67 13.07 -18.95 -7.00
N GLY A 68 11.94 -19.57 -6.67
CA GLY A 68 11.80 -21.03 -6.74
C GLY A 68 12.03 -21.57 -8.15
N LYS A 69 11.47 -20.90 -9.17
CA LYS A 69 11.66 -21.27 -10.58
C LYS A 69 13.07 -20.99 -11.08
N SER A 70 13.65 -19.84 -10.73
CA SER A 70 15.01 -19.47 -11.13
C SER A 70 16.07 -20.35 -10.46
N LEU A 71 15.85 -20.79 -9.22
CA LEU A 71 16.76 -21.68 -8.50
C LEU A 71 16.77 -23.09 -9.09
N ALA A 72 15.59 -23.61 -9.47
CA ALA A 72 15.46 -24.94 -10.07
C ALA A 72 16.09 -25.03 -11.47
N THR A 73 16.09 -23.92 -12.22
CA THR A 73 16.52 -23.90 -13.64
C THR A 73 17.92 -23.32 -13.85
N GLY A 74 18.33 -22.32 -13.08
CA GLY A 74 19.58 -21.59 -13.28
C GLY A 74 20.73 -21.97 -12.35
N GLY A 75 20.48 -22.78 -11.31
CA GLY A 75 21.46 -23.11 -10.27
C GLY A 75 21.73 -21.95 -9.30
N PRO A 76 22.33 -22.22 -8.12
CA PRO A 76 22.41 -21.25 -7.01
C PRO A 76 23.31 -20.04 -7.31
N ALA A 77 24.34 -20.20 -8.14
CA ALA A 77 25.28 -19.12 -8.46
C ALA A 77 24.64 -18.03 -9.34
N SER A 78 23.81 -18.41 -10.31
CA SER A 78 23.16 -17.45 -11.21
C SER A 78 22.09 -16.62 -10.50
N VAL A 79 21.37 -17.22 -9.55
CA VAL A 79 20.35 -16.53 -8.74
C VAL A 79 21.00 -15.45 -7.89
N LEU A 80 22.11 -15.73 -7.21
CA LEU A 80 22.85 -14.72 -6.43
C LEU A 80 23.35 -13.57 -7.31
N LEU A 81 23.90 -13.87 -8.50
CA LEU A 81 24.39 -12.85 -9.41
C LEU A 81 23.24 -11.95 -9.92
N CYS A 82 22.11 -12.54 -10.31
CA CYS A 82 20.92 -11.79 -10.73
C CYS A 82 20.38 -10.90 -9.60
N TYR A 83 20.29 -11.42 -8.37
CA TYR A 83 19.85 -10.63 -7.23
C TYR A 83 20.79 -9.46 -6.94
N MET A 84 22.10 -9.65 -7.08
CA MET A 84 23.08 -8.57 -6.89
C MET A 84 22.98 -7.51 -7.98
N LEU A 85 22.86 -7.90 -9.25
CA LEU A 85 22.76 -6.95 -10.37
C LEU A 85 21.45 -6.16 -10.34
N VAL A 86 20.32 -6.84 -10.18
CA VAL A 86 19.01 -6.18 -10.09
C VAL A 86 18.92 -5.35 -8.81
N GLY A 87 19.42 -5.87 -7.68
CA GLY A 87 19.50 -5.15 -6.42
C GLY A 87 20.32 -3.86 -6.54
N ALA A 88 21.44 -3.87 -7.26
CA ALA A 88 22.24 -2.67 -7.50
C ALA A 88 21.48 -1.62 -8.33
N ILE A 89 20.79 -2.04 -9.39
CA ILE A 89 19.96 -1.13 -10.21
C ILE A 89 18.86 -0.51 -9.35
N VAL A 90 18.12 -1.34 -8.61
CA VAL A 90 17.03 -0.87 -7.74
C VAL A 90 17.56 0.07 -6.66
N LEU A 91 18.72 -0.22 -6.06
CA LEU A 91 19.34 0.64 -5.05
C LEU A 91 19.65 2.04 -5.62
N VAL A 92 20.20 2.13 -6.83
CA VAL A 92 20.46 3.44 -7.49
C VAL A 92 19.16 4.18 -7.77
N THR A 93 18.12 3.48 -8.23
CA THR A 93 16.81 4.10 -8.45
C THR A 93 16.21 4.63 -7.16
N MET A 94 16.18 3.83 -6.09
CA MET A 94 15.61 4.25 -4.80
C MET A 94 16.42 5.35 -4.12
N LEU A 95 17.74 5.37 -4.31
CA LEU A 95 18.58 6.48 -3.86
C LEU A 95 18.21 7.78 -4.59
N SER A 96 18.06 7.71 -5.92
CA SER A 96 17.65 8.87 -6.73
C SER A 96 16.24 9.36 -6.37
N LEU A 97 15.31 8.44 -6.15
CA LEU A 97 13.96 8.75 -5.69
C LEU A 97 13.95 9.32 -4.26
N GLY A 98 14.86 8.86 -3.40
CA GLY A 98 15.02 9.36 -2.04
C GLY A 98 15.44 10.83 -2.00
N GLU A 99 16.40 11.22 -2.84
CA GLU A 99 16.83 12.62 -2.97
C GLU A 99 15.69 13.51 -3.48
N MET A 100 14.87 13.02 -4.42
CA MET A 100 13.69 13.74 -4.91
C MET A 100 12.57 13.84 -3.86
N ALA A 101 12.36 12.77 -3.08
CA ALA A 101 11.39 12.75 -1.99
C ALA A 101 11.77 13.69 -0.82
N ALA A 102 13.07 13.87 -0.57
CA ALA A 102 13.57 14.84 0.40
C ALA A 102 13.40 16.29 -0.10
N PHE A 103 13.55 16.53 -1.41
CA PHE A 103 13.41 17.86 -2.01
C PHE A 103 11.95 18.35 -2.08
N MET A 104 11.00 17.46 -2.40
CA MET A 104 9.57 17.79 -2.43
C MET A 104 8.76 16.86 -1.51
N PRO A 105 8.62 17.19 -0.21
CA PRO A 105 7.85 16.39 0.75
C PRO A 105 6.34 16.62 0.57
N VAL A 106 5.81 16.20 -0.57
CA VAL A 106 4.37 16.22 -0.87
C VAL A 106 3.77 14.85 -0.60
N ALA A 107 2.56 14.82 -0.03
CA ALA A 107 1.82 13.57 0.12
C ALA A 107 1.28 13.12 -1.25
N GLY A 108 2.12 12.46 -2.04
CA GLY A 108 1.84 12.00 -3.39
C GLY A 108 2.59 10.71 -3.75
N SER A 109 2.27 10.12 -4.89
CA SER A 109 2.98 8.95 -5.45
C SER A 109 4.07 9.42 -6.43
N PHE A 110 4.84 8.49 -7.01
CA PHE A 110 5.92 8.81 -7.94
C PHE A 110 5.46 9.66 -9.14
N CYS A 111 4.19 9.55 -9.54
CA CYS A 111 3.58 10.37 -10.60
C CYS A 111 3.52 11.87 -10.26
N THR A 112 3.52 12.24 -8.98
CA THR A 112 3.53 13.65 -8.54
C THR A 112 4.88 14.31 -8.79
N TYR A 113 5.98 13.55 -8.87
CA TYR A 113 7.31 14.10 -9.24
C TYR A 113 7.49 14.28 -10.75
N ALA A 114 6.68 13.62 -11.57
CA ALA A 114 6.77 13.64 -13.03
C ALA A 114 5.87 14.72 -13.69
N ARG A 115 5.05 15.41 -12.90
CA ARG A 115 4.15 16.48 -13.34
C ARG A 115 4.76 17.84 -13.05
#